data_AF-J8EK87-F1
#
_entry.id   AF-J8EK87-F1
#
_cell.length_a   1.000
_cell.length_b   1.000
_cell.length_c   1.000
_cell.angle_alpha   90.00
_cell.angle_beta   90.00
_cell.angle_gamma   90.00
#
_symmetry.space_group_name_H-M   'P 1'
#
loop_
_entity.id
_entity.type
_entity.pdbx_description
1 polymer ?
#
loop_
_entity_poly.entity_id
_entity_poly.type
_entity_poly.pdbx_seq_one_letter_code
_entity_poly.pdbx_strand_id
1 'polypeptide(L)'
;MKYFCKSLSLGIALLLLASCQQKTMTFQEIFPVKHITKLEITKGNGEKKIITDETKINNWLKKVKETKFNPKKNQEKRVGYLYAVKMYDREKEIGSFTTSKINDYYYERNTNFEGEITNLLN
;
A
#
# COMPACT_ATOMS: atom_id res chain seq x y z
N MET A 1 -36.63 -20.49 -45.19
CA MET A 1 -36.06 -19.19 -44.76
C MET A 1 -35.69 -19.33 -43.29
N LYS A 2 -34.46 -19.59 -42.85
CA LYS A 2 -33.18 -18.87 -43.03
C LYS A 2 -33.28 -17.39 -42.61
N TYR A 3 -32.57 -17.11 -41.50
CA TYR A 3 -32.19 -15.83 -40.89
C TYR A 3 -33.21 -15.10 -40.00
N PHE A 4 -33.10 -15.33 -38.69
CA PHE A 4 -32.98 -14.25 -37.68
C PHE A 4 -32.08 -14.79 -36.57
N CYS A 5 -30.80 -14.99 -36.89
CA CYS A 5 -29.73 -14.08 -36.52
C CYS A 5 -29.54 -14.04 -35.00
N LYS A 6 -28.73 -15.00 -34.53
CA LYS A 6 -27.98 -14.97 -33.28
C LYS A 6 -27.36 -13.57 -33.06
N SER A 7 -28.09 -12.66 -32.43
CA SER A 7 -27.58 -11.31 -32.15
C SER A 7 -28.35 -10.69 -30.99
N LEU A 8 -28.34 -11.35 -29.84
CA LEU A 8 -28.77 -10.70 -28.59
C LEU A 8 -27.82 -11.00 -27.41
N SER A 9 -26.64 -11.58 -27.69
CA SER A 9 -25.69 -12.00 -26.66
C SER A 9 -24.39 -11.17 -26.66
N LEU A 10 -24.42 -9.92 -27.14
CA LEU A 10 -23.23 -9.06 -27.21
C LEU A 10 -23.42 -7.65 -26.62
N GLY A 11 -24.52 -7.39 -25.91
CA GLY A 11 -24.84 -6.06 -25.38
C GLY A 11 -24.59 -5.83 -23.89
N ILE A 12 -24.42 -6.89 -23.08
CA ILE A 12 -24.48 -6.77 -21.60
C ILE A 12 -23.11 -6.91 -20.91
N ALA A 13 -22.06 -7.35 -21.62
CA ALA A 13 -20.75 -7.60 -21.00
C ALA A 13 -19.86 -6.36 -20.82
N LEU A 14 -20.22 -5.18 -21.36
CA LEU A 14 -19.33 -4.01 -21.39
C LEU A 14 -19.53 -3.00 -20.24
N LEU A 15 -20.55 -3.14 -19.39
CA LEU A 15 -20.88 -2.14 -18.35
C LEU A 15 -20.24 -2.39 -16.98
N LEU A 16 -19.38 -3.42 -16.83
CA LEU A 16 -18.72 -3.72 -15.56
C LEU A 16 -17.30 -3.14 -15.41
N LEU A 17 -16.81 -2.36 -16.38
CA LEU A 17 -15.53 -1.63 -16.26
C LEU A 17 -15.70 -0.25 -15.60
N ALA A 18 -16.63 -0.11 -14.64
CA ALA A 18 -16.56 1.01 -13.71
C ALA A 18 -15.28 0.83 -12.90
N SER A 19 -14.20 1.52 -13.28
CA SER A 19 -12.97 1.51 -12.51
C SER A 19 -13.28 2.13 -11.15
N CYS A 20 -13.33 1.28 -10.13
CA CYS A 20 -13.44 1.74 -8.76
C CYS A 20 -12.13 2.49 -8.45
N GLN A 21 -12.14 3.82 -8.59
CA GLN A 21 -10.98 4.63 -8.20
C GLN A 21 -10.89 4.57 -6.68
N GLN A 22 -9.78 4.05 -6.17
CA GLN A 22 -9.55 3.97 -4.73
C GLN A 22 -9.63 5.36 -4.10
N LYS A 23 -10.26 5.47 -2.93
CA LYS A 23 -10.35 6.72 -2.17
C LYS A 23 -9.01 7.00 -1.47
N THR A 24 -8.68 8.28 -1.28
CA THR A 24 -7.63 8.70 -0.34
C THR A 24 -7.91 8.17 1.06
N MET A 25 -6.91 7.52 1.66
CA MET A 25 -6.97 6.99 3.02
C MET A 25 -5.71 7.39 3.78
N THR A 26 -5.83 7.51 5.09
CA THR A 26 -4.71 7.73 6.01
C THR A 26 -4.02 6.41 6.35
N PHE A 27 -2.78 6.47 6.84
CA PHE A 27 -2.05 5.29 7.30
C PHE A 27 -2.87 4.45 8.29
N GLN A 28 -3.49 5.10 9.29
CA GLN A 28 -4.29 4.41 10.30
C GLN A 28 -5.60 3.80 9.78
N GLU A 29 -6.17 4.34 8.69
CA GLU A 29 -7.34 3.75 8.03
C GLU A 29 -6.95 2.49 7.25
N ILE A 30 -5.78 2.50 6.59
CA ILE A 30 -5.27 1.35 5.84
C ILE A 30 -4.77 0.25 6.78
N PHE A 31 -4.03 0.65 7.80
CA PHE A 31 -3.50 -0.21 8.84
C PHE A 31 -4.10 0.26 10.16
N PRO A 32 -5.25 -0.29 10.60
CA PRO A 32 -5.82 0.00 11.91
C PRO A 32 -4.95 -0.64 12.99
N VAL A 33 -3.81 -0.01 13.26
CA VAL A 33 -2.72 -0.57 14.06
C VAL A 33 -3.16 -0.65 15.51
N LYS A 34 -3.24 -1.87 16.05
CA LYS A 34 -3.46 -2.09 17.48
C LYS A 34 -2.15 -2.19 18.25
N HIS A 35 -1.19 -2.91 17.68
CA HIS A 35 0.11 -3.19 18.31
C HIS A 35 1.12 -3.62 17.23
N ILE A 36 2.32 -3.02 17.23
CA ILE A 36 3.45 -3.45 16.39
C ILE A 36 4.66 -3.59 17.30
N THR A 37 5.26 -4.77 17.31
CA THR A 37 6.48 -5.07 18.09
C THR A 37 7.72 -5.14 17.21
N LYS A 38 7.56 -5.35 15.90
CA LYS A 38 8.67 -5.54 14.97
C LYS A 38 8.36 -4.93 13.61
N LEU A 39 9.33 -4.23 13.06
CA LEU A 39 9.37 -3.79 11.67
C LEU A 39 10.52 -4.49 10.96
N GLU A 40 10.24 -5.04 9.78
CA GLU A 40 11.28 -5.45 8.83
C GLU A 40 11.26 -4.48 7.65
N ILE A 41 12.36 -3.77 7.44
CA ILE A 41 12.50 -2.76 6.40
C ILE A 41 13.54 -3.26 5.40
N THR A 42 13.13 -3.40 4.14
CA THR A 42 14.03 -3.68 3.02
C THR A 42 14.16 -2.44 2.16
N LYS A 43 15.38 -1.92 2.01
CA LYS A 43 15.69 -0.81 1.10
C LYS A 43 15.60 -1.26 -0.36
N GLY A 44 15.46 -0.32 -1.29
CA GLY A 44 15.41 -0.61 -2.73
C GLY A 44 16.66 -1.32 -3.28
N ASN A 45 17.80 -1.22 -2.59
CA ASN A 45 19.04 -1.96 -2.90
C ASN A 45 19.10 -3.38 -2.30
N GLY A 46 18.04 -3.82 -1.60
CA GLY A 46 17.95 -5.13 -0.96
C GLY A 46 18.48 -5.20 0.48
N GLU A 47 19.10 -4.14 1.00
CA GLU A 47 19.56 -4.11 2.40
C GLU A 47 18.36 -4.23 3.36
N LYS A 48 18.48 -5.12 4.35
CA LYS A 48 17.44 -5.37 5.35
C LYS A 48 17.83 -4.82 6.72
N LYS A 49 16.86 -4.24 7.42
CA LYS A 49 16.97 -3.80 8.81
C LYS A 49 15.75 -4.29 9.59
N ILE A 50 16.00 -4.77 10.80
CA ILE A 50 14.97 -5.19 11.74
C ILE A 50 14.96 -4.20 12.88
N ILE A 51 13.78 -3.73 13.26
CA ILE A 51 13.58 -2.80 14.37
C ILE A 51 12.61 -3.45 15.34
N THR A 52 13.04 -3.59 16.59
CA THR A 52 12.25 -4.13 17.71
C THR A 52 12.16 -3.16 18.89
N ASP A 53 12.73 -1.96 18.75
CA ASP A 53 12.59 -0.90 19.76
C ASP A 53 11.16 -0.34 19.72
N GLU A 54 10.37 -0.72 20.73
CA GLU A 54 8.97 -0.32 20.85
C GLU A 54 8.80 1.21 20.95
N THR A 55 9.71 1.93 21.60
CA THR A 55 9.63 3.39 21.71
C THR A 55 9.82 4.03 20.35
N LYS A 56 10.79 3.54 19.58
CA LYS A 56 11.06 4.01 18.22
C LYS A 56 9.88 3.73 17.28
N ILE A 57 9.31 2.52 17.34
CA ILE A 57 8.14 2.11 16.55
C ILE A 57 6.91 2.97 16.91
N ASN A 58 6.62 3.12 18.20
CA ASN A 58 5.47 3.90 18.67
C ASN A 58 5.58 5.38 18.29
N ASN A 59 6.79 5.95 18.35
CA ASN A 59 7.02 7.33 17.91
C ASN A 59 6.84 7.49 16.40
N TRP A 60 7.32 6.54 15.60
CA TRP A 60 7.07 6.54 14.16
C TRP A 60 5.58 6.44 13.85
N LEU A 61 4.85 5.51 14.48
CA LEU A 61 3.41 5.34 14.30
C LEU A 61 2.63 6.62 14.58
N LYS A 62 2.94 7.32 15.68
CA LYS A 62 2.30 8.60 16.01
C LYS A 62 2.47 9.65 14.92
N LYS A 63 3.64 9.70 14.29
CA LYS A 63 3.94 10.66 13.21
C LYS A 63 3.25 10.29 11.91
N VAL A 64 3.17 9.00 11.57
CA VAL A 64 2.66 8.58 10.27
C VAL A 64 1.15 8.31 10.24
N LYS A 65 0.48 8.13 11.39
CA LYS A 65 -0.93 7.70 11.47
C LYS A 65 -1.89 8.51 10.58
N GLU A 66 -1.70 9.82 10.45
CA GLU A 66 -2.57 10.72 9.66
C GLU A 66 -2.05 10.98 8.24
N THR A 67 -0.93 10.35 7.85
CA THR A 67 -0.37 10.47 6.50
C THR A 67 -1.38 10.01 5.48
N LYS A 68 -1.78 10.92 4.59
CA LYS A 68 -2.71 10.61 3.49
C LYS A 68 -1.98 9.96 2.32
N PHE A 69 -2.56 8.88 1.83
CA PHE A 69 -2.16 8.18 0.63
C PHE A 69 -3.18 8.46 -0.46
N ASN A 70 -2.79 9.28 -1.44
CA ASN A 70 -3.61 9.60 -2.61
C ASN A 70 -3.32 8.57 -3.71
N PRO A 71 -4.30 7.76 -4.13
CA PRO A 71 -4.10 6.80 -5.22
C PRO A 71 -3.75 7.52 -6.52
N LYS A 72 -2.77 6.99 -7.27
CA LYS A 72 -2.47 7.52 -8.60
C LYS A 72 -3.68 7.37 -9.51
N LYS A 73 -3.90 8.33 -10.42
CA LYS A 73 -4.92 8.16 -11.47
C LYS A 73 -4.59 7.00 -12.41
N ASN A 74 -3.31 6.87 -12.76
CA ASN A 74 -2.80 5.75 -13.55
C ASN A 74 -2.28 4.65 -12.62
N GLN A 75 -2.92 3.47 -12.66
CA GLN A 75 -2.63 2.28 -11.88
C GLN A 75 -1.85 1.20 -12.67
N GLU A 76 -1.26 1.56 -13.82
CA GLU A 76 -0.36 0.68 -14.55
C GLU A 76 0.77 0.16 -13.66
N LYS A 77 1.17 -1.09 -13.92
CA LYS A 77 2.22 -1.75 -13.15
C LYS A 77 3.52 -0.95 -13.23
N ARG A 78 4.11 -0.72 -12.06
CA ARG A 78 5.43 -0.09 -11.89
C ARG A 78 6.35 -1.03 -11.13
N VAL A 79 7.64 -0.93 -11.46
CA VAL A 79 8.70 -1.70 -10.82
C VAL A 79 9.47 -0.80 -9.86
N GLY A 80 9.86 -1.35 -8.72
CA GLY A 80 10.71 -0.67 -7.73
C GLY A 80 9.95 0.02 -6.60
N TYR A 81 10.70 0.26 -5.53
CA TYR A 81 10.29 0.97 -4.32
C TYR A 81 11.53 1.48 -3.59
N LEU A 82 11.38 2.52 -2.77
CA LEU A 82 12.47 3.00 -1.93
C LEU A 82 12.60 2.11 -0.68
N TYR A 83 11.46 1.79 -0.06
CA TYR A 83 11.37 0.88 1.07
C TYR A 83 10.21 -0.10 0.88
N ALA A 84 10.43 -1.35 1.28
CA ALA A 84 9.39 -2.31 1.59
C ALA A 84 9.38 -2.53 3.10
N VAL A 85 8.21 -2.44 3.72
CA VAL A 85 8.03 -2.52 5.17
C VAL A 85 7.05 -3.64 5.47
N LYS A 86 7.44 -4.53 6.39
CA LYS A 86 6.55 -5.51 7.02
C LYS A 86 6.40 -5.18 8.49
N MET A 87 5.17 -5.28 8.97
CA MET A 87 4.77 -4.96 10.34
C MET A 87 4.30 -6.24 11.03
N TYR A 88 4.76 -6.45 12.26
CA TYR A 88 4.45 -7.65 13.02
C TYR A 88 3.93 -7.30 14.42
N ASP A 89 2.97 -8.10 14.87
CA ASP A 89 2.64 -8.26 16.29
C ASP A 89 3.26 -9.56 16.78
N ARG A 90 4.33 -9.45 17.56
CA ARG A 90 5.28 -10.53 17.88
C ARG A 90 5.85 -11.15 16.60
N GLU A 91 5.50 -12.39 16.30
CA GLU A 91 5.93 -13.12 15.10
C GLU A 91 4.88 -13.14 13.98
N LYS A 92 3.68 -12.61 14.23
CA LYS A 92 2.61 -12.60 13.24
C LYS A 92 2.71 -11.36 12.35
N GLU A 93 2.89 -11.54 11.04
CA GLU A 93 2.79 -10.43 10.08
C GLU A 93 1.33 -9.91 10.10
N ILE A 94 1.17 -8.62 10.36
CA ILE A 94 -0.15 -7.96 10.44
C ILE A 94 -0.38 -6.95 9.31
N GLY A 95 0.66 -6.68 8.51
CA GLY A 95 0.53 -5.84 7.33
C GLY A 95 1.87 -5.58 6.67
N SER A 96 1.83 -5.25 5.39
CA SER A 96 3.01 -4.86 4.63
C SER A 96 2.67 -3.88 3.52
N PHE A 97 3.67 -3.09 3.13
CA PHE A 97 3.57 -2.14 2.04
C PHE A 97 4.94 -1.85 1.43
N THR A 98 4.93 -1.21 0.26
CA THR A 98 6.07 -0.50 -0.27
C THR A 98 5.77 0.99 -0.35
N THR A 99 6.80 1.85 -0.44
CA THR A 99 6.57 3.30 -0.59
C THR A 99 5.84 3.68 -1.87
N SER A 100 5.75 2.76 -2.85
CA SER A 100 5.03 2.97 -4.11
C SER A 100 3.65 2.29 -4.14
N LYS A 101 3.44 1.23 -3.36
CA LYS A 101 2.24 0.37 -3.43
C LYS A 101 1.79 -0.05 -2.04
N ILE A 102 0.50 0.10 -1.76
CA ILE A 102 -0.14 -0.47 -0.57
C ILE A 102 -1.27 -1.37 -1.04
N ASN A 103 -1.30 -2.62 -0.58
CA ASN A 103 -2.15 -3.67 -1.15
C ASN A 103 -1.95 -3.75 -2.68
N ASP A 104 -3.01 -3.54 -3.47
CA ASP A 104 -2.98 -3.58 -4.93
C ASP A 104 -2.98 -2.22 -5.63
N TYR A 105 -2.87 -1.13 -4.88
CA TYR A 105 -2.94 0.21 -5.42
C TYR A 105 -1.61 0.94 -5.32
N TYR A 106 -1.26 1.65 -6.40
CA TYR A 106 -0.16 2.60 -6.44
C TYR A 106 -0.61 3.95 -5.93
N TYR A 107 0.23 4.56 -5.10
CA TYR A 107 -0.03 5.85 -4.49
C TYR A 107 0.96 6.90 -4.97
N GLU A 108 0.56 8.17 -4.91
CA GLU A 108 1.47 9.28 -5.15
C GLU A 108 2.63 9.27 -4.16
N ARG A 109 3.80 9.68 -4.63
CA ARG A 109 5.02 9.70 -3.82
C ARG A 109 4.83 10.67 -2.66
N ASN A 110 5.21 10.24 -1.47
CA ASN A 110 5.18 11.07 -0.26
C ASN A 110 6.56 11.10 0.40
N THR A 111 7.32 12.15 0.12
CA THR A 111 8.70 12.31 0.62
C THR A 111 8.76 12.47 2.14
N ASN A 112 7.73 13.04 2.76
CA ASN A 112 7.67 13.17 4.22
C ASN A 112 7.53 11.79 4.87
N PHE A 113 6.65 10.94 4.33
CA PHE A 113 6.50 9.56 4.79
C PHE A 113 7.78 8.73 4.58
N GLU A 114 8.42 8.87 3.41
CA GLU A 114 9.74 8.26 3.13
C GLU A 114 10.82 8.73 4.13
N GLY A 115 10.80 10.01 4.50
CA GLY A 115 11.69 10.58 5.52
C GLY A 115 11.49 9.95 6.89
N GLU A 116 10.24 9.73 7.31
CA GLU A 116 9.95 9.07 8.59
C GLU A 116 10.41 7.59 8.61
N ILE A 117 10.35 6.88 7.48
CA ILE A 117 10.95 5.54 7.36
C ILE A 117 12.48 5.64 7.42
N THR A 118 13.08 6.67 6.85
CA THR A 118 14.54 6.86 6.91
C THR A 118 15.01 7.10 8.36
N ASN A 119 14.26 7.88 9.13
CA ASN A 119 14.52 8.14 10.56
C ASN A 119 14.44 6.86 11.42
N LEU A 120 13.72 5.83 10.98
CA LEU A 120 13.72 4.52 11.63
C LEU A 120 15.06 3.79 11.47
N LEU A 121 15.82 4.08 10.42
CA LEU A 121 17.06 3.37 10.05
C LEU A 121 18.34 4.01 10.60
N ASN A 122 18.26 5.27 11.04
CA ASN A 122 19.32 6.01 11.72
C ASN A 122 19.19 5.85 13.24
#